data_AF-A0A8J7YIY9-F1
#
_entry.id   AF-A0A8J7YIY9-F1
#
_cell.length_a   1.000
_cell.length_b   1.000
_cell.length_c   1.000
_cell.angle_alpha   90.00
_cell.angle_beta   90.00
_cell.angle_gamma   90.00
#
_symmetry.space_group_name_H-M   'P 1'
#
loop_
_entity.id
_entity.type
_entity.pdbx_description
1 polymer ?
#
loop_
_entity_poly.entity_id
_entity_poly.type
_entity_poly.pdbx_seq_one_letter_code
_entity_poly.pdbx_strand_id
1 'polypeptide(L)'
;MSERVPSDHDAVDTHRVAIEAVGRTGRPRVVLPDAVGLDDGDVVTLALDGDDYEARVETSLDGDRVLTHVTDNRRLARERDGENRLAEWVADATVSVGGSAHFDVVTEDHQYGLRTPGKRVVYTATEAPDSSLSDIASDIDG
;
A
#
# COMPACT_ATOMS: atom_id res chain seq x y z
N MET A 1 2.47 8.92 -17.73
CA MET A 1 3.95 8.84 -17.92
C MET A 1 4.55 8.13 -16.71
N SER A 2 5.83 7.78 -16.71
CA SER A 2 6.48 7.20 -15.52
C SER A 2 7.77 7.95 -15.19
N GLU A 3 7.88 8.41 -13.95
CA GLU A 3 9.05 9.15 -13.46
C GLU A 3 9.78 8.33 -12.39
N ARG A 4 11.11 8.46 -12.31
CA ARG A 4 11.88 7.81 -11.23
C ARG A 4 12.04 8.79 -10.08
N VAL A 5 11.43 8.49 -8.94
CA VAL A 5 11.39 9.38 -7.77
C VAL A 5 12.07 8.68 -6.59
N PRO A 6 13.19 9.22 -6.07
CA PRO A 6 13.80 8.73 -4.84
C PRO A 6 12.90 8.95 -3.61
N SER A 7 12.94 8.04 -2.65
CA SER A 7 12.19 8.13 -1.37
C SER A 7 12.53 9.37 -0.52
N ASP A 8 13.66 10.02 -0.78
CA ASP A 8 14.14 11.23 -0.10
C ASP A 8 13.88 12.51 -0.92
N HIS A 9 13.12 12.41 -2.00
CA HIS A 9 12.74 13.55 -2.84
C HIS A 9 11.59 14.33 -2.21
N ASP A 10 11.57 15.66 -2.35
CA ASP A 10 10.53 16.54 -1.79
C ASP A 10 9.10 16.27 -2.32
N ALA A 11 8.98 15.47 -3.38
CA ALA A 11 7.69 15.05 -3.94
C ALA A 11 7.08 13.84 -3.20
N VAL A 12 7.85 13.18 -2.34
CA VAL A 12 7.42 12.01 -1.58
C VAL A 12 7.13 12.43 -0.14
N ASP A 13 5.87 12.37 0.26
CA ASP A 13 5.52 12.58 1.67
C ASP A 13 5.74 11.28 2.45
N THR A 14 6.48 11.34 3.56
CA THR A 14 6.82 10.16 4.35
C THR A 14 6.14 10.22 5.72
N HIS A 15 5.31 9.22 6.00
CA HIS A 15 4.69 9.01 7.30
C HIS A 15 5.31 7.83 8.03
N ARG A 16 5.53 7.97 9.33
CA ARG A 16 5.90 6.82 10.17
C ARG A 16 4.63 6.06 10.56
N VAL A 17 4.57 4.78 10.23
CA VAL A 17 3.41 3.92 10.50
C VAL A 17 3.77 2.77 11.43
N ALA A 18 2.80 2.33 12.23
CA ALA A 18 2.95 1.18 13.12
C ALA A 18 2.70 -0.13 12.36
N ILE A 19 3.49 -1.16 12.68
CA ILE A 19 3.21 -2.54 12.28
C ILE A 19 2.72 -3.28 13.51
N GLU A 20 1.48 -3.74 13.47
CA GLU A 20 0.80 -4.38 14.59
C GLU A 20 0.48 -5.84 14.31
N ALA A 21 0.17 -6.59 15.36
CA ALA A 21 -0.29 -7.97 15.27
C ALA A 21 -1.83 -7.98 15.20
N VAL A 22 -2.39 -8.72 14.25
CA VAL A 22 -3.82 -9.05 14.25
C VAL A 22 -4.05 -10.55 14.42
N GLY A 23 -5.03 -10.87 15.27
CA GLY A 23 -5.45 -12.24 15.55
C GLY A 23 -4.42 -13.07 16.34
N ARG A 24 -4.78 -14.32 16.64
CA ARG A 24 -3.92 -15.23 17.43
C ARG A 24 -2.64 -15.65 16.71
N THR A 25 -2.64 -15.59 15.38
CA THR A 25 -1.48 -15.97 14.55
C THR A 25 -0.48 -14.83 14.40
N GLY A 26 -0.75 -13.66 14.97
CA GLY A 26 0.16 -12.51 14.91
C GLY A 26 0.42 -12.03 13.49
N ARG A 27 -0.59 -12.06 12.62
CA ARG A 27 -0.44 -11.60 11.23
C ARG A 27 -0.12 -10.10 11.26
N PRO A 28 0.86 -9.60 10.48
CA PRO A 28 1.17 -8.19 10.47
C PRO A 28 0.02 -7.37 9.89
N ARG A 29 -0.18 -6.18 10.47
CA ARG A 29 -1.14 -5.16 10.07
C ARG A 29 -0.42 -3.83 10.05
N VAL A 30 -0.52 -3.07 8.98
CA VAL A 30 -0.02 -1.68 8.94
C VAL A 30 -1.18 -0.74 9.19
N VAL A 31 -1.04 0.16 10.15
CA VAL A 31 -2.03 1.22 10.41
C VAL A 31 -1.70 2.43 9.55
N LEU A 32 -2.62 2.82 8.68
CA LEU A 32 -2.45 3.93 7.76
C LEU A 32 -2.72 5.27 8.47
N PRO A 33 -1.99 6.34 8.12
CA PRO A 33 -2.27 7.67 8.64
C PRO A 33 -3.54 8.25 8.02
N ASP A 34 -4.35 8.95 8.82
CA ASP A 34 -5.56 9.64 8.35
C ASP A 34 -5.28 10.67 7.23
N ALA A 35 -4.04 11.16 7.14
CA ALA A 35 -3.61 12.14 6.14
C ALA A 35 -3.61 11.62 4.70
N VAL A 36 -3.61 10.29 4.50
CA VAL A 36 -3.39 9.66 3.18
C VAL A 36 -4.68 9.57 2.36
N GLY A 37 -5.85 9.90 2.92
CA GLY A 37 -7.11 10.00 2.16
C GLY A 37 -7.69 8.70 1.61
N LEU A 38 -7.13 7.54 1.98
CA LEU A 38 -7.57 6.23 1.50
C LEU A 38 -8.85 5.73 2.19
N ASP A 39 -9.71 5.09 1.41
CA ASP A 39 -10.99 4.55 1.84
C ASP A 39 -11.06 3.02 1.85
N ASP A 40 -12.04 2.47 2.58
CA ASP A 40 -12.28 1.03 2.61
C ASP A 40 -12.56 0.49 1.21
N GLY A 41 -11.81 -0.52 0.81
CA GLY A 41 -11.97 -1.16 -0.49
C GLY A 41 -11.10 -0.61 -1.60
N ASP A 42 -10.38 0.48 -1.37
CA ASP A 42 -9.40 0.98 -2.32
C ASP A 42 -8.31 -0.05 -2.57
N VAL A 43 -7.86 -0.12 -3.83
CA VAL A 43 -6.78 -1.02 -4.23
C VAL A 43 -5.66 -0.20 -4.82
N VAL A 44 -4.53 -0.23 -4.14
CA VAL A 44 -3.38 0.62 -4.39
C VAL A 44 -2.16 -0.22 -4.75
N THR A 45 -1.29 0.35 -5.57
CA THR A 45 0.03 -0.21 -5.81
C THR A 45 0.90 0.12 -4.59
N LEU A 46 1.50 -0.91 -3.99
CA LEU A 46 2.33 -0.80 -2.79
C LEU A 46 3.71 -1.40 -3.05
N ALA A 47 4.73 -0.55 -3.04
CA ALA A 47 6.11 -0.98 -3.12
C ALA A 47 6.63 -1.41 -1.75
N LEU A 48 6.85 -2.70 -1.53
CA LEU A 48 7.52 -3.20 -0.32
C LEU A 48 9.02 -3.11 -0.54
N ASP A 49 9.66 -2.13 0.12
CA ASP A 49 11.11 -1.97 0.08
C ASP A 49 11.72 -1.78 -1.33
N GLY A 50 10.87 -1.41 -2.29
CA GLY A 50 11.19 -1.16 -3.71
C GLY A 50 10.55 -2.14 -4.70
N ASP A 51 9.99 -3.25 -4.22
CA ASP A 51 9.32 -4.25 -5.07
C ASP A 51 7.81 -3.99 -5.11
N ASP A 52 7.25 -3.83 -6.31
CA ASP A 52 5.85 -3.44 -6.50
C ASP A 52 4.89 -4.61 -6.32
N TYR A 53 3.86 -4.37 -5.51
CA TYR A 53 2.76 -5.28 -5.21
C TYR A 53 1.44 -4.51 -5.20
N GLU A 54 0.36 -5.21 -4.82
CA GLU A 54 -0.98 -4.64 -4.77
C GLU A 54 -1.63 -4.97 -3.43
N ALA A 55 -2.22 -3.95 -2.81
CA ALA A 55 -2.83 -4.04 -1.50
C ALA A 55 -4.24 -3.45 -1.51
N ARG A 56 -5.13 -4.06 -0.72
CA ARG A 56 -6.47 -3.53 -0.48
C ARG A 56 -6.51 -2.84 0.86
N VAL A 57 -7.06 -1.63 0.88
CA VAL A 57 -7.32 -0.85 2.10
C VAL A 57 -8.56 -1.42 2.79
N GLU A 58 -8.45 -1.55 4.11
CA GLU A 58 -9.50 -2.09 4.95
C GLU A 58 -9.74 -1.22 6.16
N THR A 59 -10.91 -1.37 6.77
CA THR A 59 -11.24 -0.77 8.05
C THR A 59 -11.04 -1.77 9.17
N SER A 60 -10.25 -1.38 10.17
CA SER A 60 -10.09 -2.13 11.41
C SER A 60 -11.39 -2.12 12.23
N LEU A 61 -11.51 -3.01 13.23
CA LEU A 61 -12.65 -2.98 14.16
C LEU A 61 -12.73 -1.68 14.99
N ASP A 62 -11.60 -1.01 15.15
CA ASP A 62 -11.45 0.26 15.88
C ASP A 62 -11.74 1.47 14.97
N GLY A 63 -11.91 1.24 13.66
CA GLY A 63 -12.25 2.27 12.67
C GLY A 63 -11.08 2.76 11.83
N ASP A 64 -9.84 2.37 12.16
CA ASP A 64 -8.64 2.81 11.44
C ASP A 64 -8.53 2.19 10.04
N ARG A 65 -7.92 2.94 9.11
CA ARG A 65 -7.51 2.40 7.81
C ARG A 65 -6.27 1.54 7.97
N VAL A 66 -6.29 0.34 7.39
CA VAL A 66 -5.23 -0.64 7.56
C VAL A 66 -4.92 -1.41 6.28
N LEU A 67 -3.68 -1.91 6.18
CA LEU A 67 -3.27 -2.91 5.21
C LEU A 67 -2.92 -4.19 5.96
N THR A 68 -3.60 -5.30 5.64
CA THR A 68 -3.32 -6.60 6.27
C THR A 68 -2.82 -7.65 5.28
N HIS A 69 -3.03 -7.42 3.98
CA HIS A 69 -2.70 -8.36 2.92
C HIS A 69 -2.18 -7.64 1.70
N VAL A 70 -0.95 -7.99 1.28
CA VAL A 70 -0.30 -7.49 0.07
C VAL A 70 -0.06 -8.67 -0.86
N THR A 71 -0.35 -8.50 -2.16
CA THR A 71 -0.41 -9.59 -3.14
C THR A 71 0.27 -9.21 -4.45
N ASP A 72 0.58 -10.20 -5.28
CA ASP A 72 1.32 -10.00 -6.54
C ASP A 72 0.55 -9.21 -7.62
N ASN A 73 -0.78 -9.05 -7.50
CA ASN A 73 -1.57 -8.31 -8.49
C ASN A 73 -2.94 -7.85 -7.96
N ARG A 74 -3.54 -6.87 -8.66
CA ARG A 74 -4.80 -6.23 -8.25
C ARG A 74 -5.98 -7.19 -8.14
N ARG A 75 -6.01 -8.24 -8.97
CA ARG A 75 -7.09 -9.24 -8.92
C ARG A 75 -7.06 -9.99 -7.59
N LEU A 76 -5.87 -10.45 -7.18
CA LEU A 76 -5.67 -11.12 -5.90
C LEU A 76 -5.99 -10.19 -4.72
N ALA A 77 -5.56 -8.93 -4.76
CA ALA A 77 -5.89 -7.94 -3.72
C ALA A 77 -7.40 -7.73 -3.55
N ARG A 78 -8.14 -7.64 -4.68
CA ARG A 78 -9.61 -7.48 -4.67
C ARG A 78 -10.32 -8.69 -4.10
N GLU A 79 -9.89 -9.89 -4.51
CA GLU A 79 -10.44 -11.18 -4.08
C GLU A 79 -9.97 -11.60 -2.68
N ARG A 80 -8.95 -10.93 -2.13
CA ARG A 80 -8.29 -11.25 -0.85
C ARG A 80 -7.71 -12.67 -0.85
N ASP A 81 -7.13 -13.05 -1.97
CA ASP A 81 -6.56 -14.38 -2.21
C ASP A 81 -5.06 -14.28 -2.51
N GLY A 82 -4.38 -15.41 -2.49
CA GLY A 82 -2.95 -15.53 -2.76
C GLY A 82 -2.07 -15.29 -1.54
N GLU A 83 -0.77 -15.42 -1.77
CA GLU A 83 0.24 -15.30 -0.73
C GLU A 83 0.30 -13.87 -0.18
N ASN A 84 0.49 -13.74 1.13
CA ASN A 84 0.59 -12.44 1.77
C ASN A 84 2.04 -11.96 1.81
N ARG A 85 2.42 -11.14 0.83
CA ARG A 85 3.75 -10.55 0.69
C ARG A 85 4.13 -9.64 1.86
N LEU A 86 3.15 -9.07 2.58
CA LEU A 86 3.44 -8.30 3.79
C LEU A 86 4.01 -9.17 4.90
N ALA A 87 3.49 -10.40 5.04
CA ALA A 87 3.98 -11.33 6.05
C ALA A 87 5.40 -11.81 5.75
N GLU A 88 5.69 -12.09 4.47
CA GLU A 88 7.04 -12.43 4.02
C GLU A 88 8.01 -11.27 4.21
N TRP A 89 7.60 -10.05 3.83
CA TRP A 89 8.42 -8.86 3.99
C TRP A 89 8.74 -8.56 5.46
N VAL A 90 7.77 -8.64 6.37
CA VAL A 90 8.02 -8.47 7.82
C VAL A 90 8.93 -9.56 8.38
N ALA A 91 8.90 -10.77 7.82
CA ALA A 91 9.76 -11.86 8.27
C ALA A 91 11.22 -11.72 7.79
N ASP A 92 11.44 -11.15 6.61
CA ASP A 92 12.76 -11.01 5.98
C ASP A 92 13.45 -9.67 6.31
N ALA A 93 12.67 -8.60 6.41
CA ALA A 93 13.18 -7.26 6.65
C ALA A 93 13.57 -7.02 8.12
N THR A 94 14.23 -5.88 8.37
CA THR A 94 14.57 -5.46 9.75
C THR A 94 13.36 -4.87 10.51
N VAL A 95 12.23 -4.69 9.82
CA VAL A 95 10.97 -4.32 10.47
C VAL A 95 10.38 -5.50 11.24
N SER A 96 9.64 -5.21 12.29
CA SER A 96 9.00 -6.23 13.12
C SER A 96 7.63 -5.75 13.58
N VAL A 97 6.77 -6.72 13.90
CA VAL A 97 5.52 -6.46 14.60
C VAL A 97 5.80 -5.80 15.96
N GLY A 98 5.08 -4.74 16.27
CA GLY A 98 5.33 -3.83 17.39
C GLY A 98 6.34 -2.72 17.06
N GLY A 99 6.96 -2.77 15.88
CA GLY A 99 7.86 -1.74 15.37
C GLY A 99 7.14 -0.73 14.47
N SER A 100 7.94 -0.06 13.64
CA SER A 100 7.44 0.95 12.70
C SER A 100 8.14 0.85 11.35
N ALA A 101 7.42 1.22 10.31
CA ALA A 101 7.94 1.41 8.95
C ALA A 101 7.78 2.86 8.50
N HIS A 102 8.42 3.21 7.38
CA HIS A 102 8.12 4.44 6.66
C HIS A 102 7.12 4.12 5.55
N PHE A 103 6.03 4.86 5.52
CA PHE A 103 5.00 4.84 4.51
C PHE A 103 5.14 6.09 3.65
N ASP A 104 5.52 5.90 2.40
CA ASP A 104 5.83 6.95 1.45
C ASP A 104 4.62 7.13 0.50
N VAL A 105 4.10 8.34 0.40
CA VAL A 105 3.10 8.76 -0.59
C VAL A 105 3.85 9.15 -1.86
N VAL A 106 3.77 8.31 -2.89
CA VAL A 106 4.49 8.53 -4.16
C VAL A 106 3.57 9.18 -5.19
N THR A 107 2.40 8.59 -5.38
CA THR A 107 1.29 9.16 -6.14
C THR A 107 0.03 8.99 -5.29
N GLU A 108 -0.55 10.12 -4.86
CA GLU A 108 -1.80 10.13 -4.08
C GLU A 108 -2.86 9.23 -4.74
N ASP A 109 -3.60 8.50 -3.90
CA ASP A 109 -4.66 7.55 -4.27
C ASP A 109 -4.24 6.37 -5.18
N HIS A 110 -2.95 6.25 -5.52
CA HIS A 110 -2.52 5.29 -6.53
C HIS A 110 -1.31 4.45 -6.14
N GLN A 111 -0.20 5.08 -5.76
CA GLN A 111 1.07 4.40 -5.52
C GLN A 111 1.69 4.86 -4.20
N TYR A 112 2.03 3.88 -3.38
CA TYR A 112 2.63 4.06 -2.07
C TYR A 112 3.85 3.19 -1.91
N GLY A 113 4.76 3.59 -1.03
CA GLY A 113 5.89 2.79 -0.59
C GLY A 113 5.74 2.40 0.86
N LEU A 114 6.08 1.16 1.21
CA LEU A 114 6.31 0.75 2.60
C LEU A 114 7.75 0.27 2.71
N ARG A 115 8.56 0.95 3.50
CA ARG A 115 9.99 0.68 3.59
C ARG A 115 10.51 0.55 5.01
N THR A 116 11.59 -0.23 5.12
CA THR A 116 12.40 -0.34 6.32
C THR A 116 13.00 1.04 6.64
N PRO A 117 12.86 1.55 7.88
CA PRO A 117 13.48 2.81 8.26
C PRO A 117 14.99 2.82 8.00
N GLY A 118 15.49 3.90 7.40
CA GLY A 118 16.89 4.03 7.00
C GLY A 118 17.24 3.43 5.63
N LYS A 119 16.31 2.70 4.99
CA LYS A 119 16.47 2.26 3.60
C LYS A 119 16.06 3.40 2.65
N ARG A 120 16.86 3.60 1.61
CA ARG A 120 16.56 4.47 0.48
C ARG A 120 16.09 3.63 -0.70
N VAL A 121 14.98 4.00 -1.31
CA VAL A 121 14.36 3.32 -2.45
C VAL A 121 14.13 4.32 -3.58
N VAL A 122 14.07 3.84 -4.82
CA VAL A 122 13.69 4.67 -5.97
C VAL A 122 12.44 4.06 -6.58
N TYR A 123 11.34 4.80 -6.51
CA TYR A 123 10.06 4.41 -7.07
C TYR A 123 10.00 4.70 -8.55
N THR A 124 9.20 3.91 -9.27
CA THR A 124 8.74 4.25 -10.61
C THR A 124 7.34 4.83 -10.46
N ALA A 125 7.28 6.14 -10.21
CA ALA A 125 6.05 6.88 -10.03
C ALA A 125 5.19 6.76 -11.28
N THR A 126 4.05 6.08 -11.14
CA THR A 126 3.01 6.01 -12.17
C THR A 126 1.89 6.96 -11.81
N GLU A 127 1.44 7.73 -12.79
CA GLU A 127 0.18 8.46 -12.67
C GLU A 127 -0.98 7.45 -12.61
N ALA A 128 -2.03 7.78 -11.86
CA ALA A 128 -3.25 6.99 -11.91
C ALA A 128 -3.72 6.88 -13.37
N PRO A 129 -4.21 5.70 -13.81
CA PRO A 129 -4.85 5.62 -15.11
C PRO A 129 -5.99 6.65 -15.12
N ASP A 130 -6.03 7.51 -16.15
CA ASP A 130 -7.11 8.48 -16.34
C ASP A 130 -8.44 7.80 -16.03
N SER A 131 -9.15 8.29 -15.01
CA SER A 131 -10.47 7.81 -14.57
C SER A 131 -11.49 7.79 -15.72
N SER A 132 -11.19 8.51 -16.81
CA SER A 132 -11.90 8.54 -18.09
C SER A 132 -12.18 7.18 -18.76
N LEU A 133 -11.45 6.10 -18.44
CA LEU A 133 -11.75 4.76 -19.01
C LEU A 133 -12.76 3.94 -18.19
N SER A 134 -13.05 4.30 -16.93
CA SER A 134 -14.07 3.60 -16.13
C SER A 134 -15.47 4.19 -16.32
N ASP A 135 -15.59 5.44 -16.76
CA ASP A 135 -16.87 6.09 -17.07
C ASP A 135 -17.52 5.60 -18.38
N ILE A 136 -16.82 4.86 -19.24
CA ILE A 136 -17.34 4.40 -20.54
C ILE A 136 -18.16 3.10 -20.42
N ALA A 137 -18.14 2.42 -19.26
CA ALA A 137 -18.83 1.14 -19.09
C ALA A 137 -20.29 1.24 -18.60
N SER A 138 -20.90 2.43 -18.56
CA SER A 138 -22.28 2.61 -18.09
C SER A 138 -23.26 3.24 -19.11
N ASP A 139 -22.87 3.40 -20.38
CA ASP A 139 -23.78 3.94 -21.43
C ASP A 139 -23.94 2.99 -22.64
N ILE A 140 -24.06 1.68 -22.38
CA ILE A 140 -24.59 0.74 -23.39
C ILE A 140 -25.63 -0.14 -22.70
N ASP A 141 -26.75 0.48 -22.34
CA ASP A 141 -28.05 -0.18 -22.21
C ASP A 141 -29.12 0.88 -22.52
N GLY A 142 -29.25 1.16 -23.82
CA GLY A 142 -30.33 1.95 -24.42
C GLY A 142 -31.04 1.12 -25.49
#